data_AF-A0A6P5J7U8-F1
#
_entry.id   AF-A0A6P5J7U8-F1
#
_cell.length_a   1.000
_cell.length_b   1.000
_cell.length_c   1.000
_cell.angle_alpha   90.00
_cell.angle_beta   90.00
_cell.angle_gamma   90.00
#
_symmetry.space_group_name_H-M   'P 1'
#
loop_
_entity.id
_entity.type
_entity.pdbx_description
1 polymer ?
#
loop_
_entity_poly.entity_id
_entity_poly.type
_entity_poly.pdbx_seq_one_letter_code
_entity_poly.pdbx_strand_id
1 'polypeptide(L)'
;MPTPEVQDQRGLVVFSWKMRSSALSFQGQLGPLNLHLHLFLLLLLLSASPMDPRMLKPSLSPMLQNRPFLVVDLEHTIGQAAAMGAQGVVLWGEADYARNQSTCLKMRHYLLSRLGPYVLNVTTAAALCSRSQCNGHGRCRRRIPDSPTYLHLEPSTFQIHVAIAANHTQASIQGRLSPRQREALGRDFICHCYQGWQGDRCQERNQAGEALALSLLLLAVSFGGLWAWTL
;
A
#
# COMPACT_ATOMS: atom_id res chain seq x y z
N MET A 1 15.54 -42.36 8.05
CA MET A 1 14.40 -41.50 8.38
C MET A 1 14.89 -40.06 8.38
N PRO A 2 14.55 -39.23 7.38
CA PRO A 2 14.82 -37.80 7.46
C PRO A 2 13.64 -37.10 8.11
N THR A 3 13.89 -36.42 9.23
CA THR A 3 13.02 -35.42 9.82
C THR A 3 12.92 -34.21 8.88
N PRO A 4 11.73 -33.60 8.68
CA PRO A 4 11.63 -32.35 7.98
C PRO A 4 11.92 -31.20 8.96
N GLU A 5 13.08 -30.59 8.81
CA GLU A 5 13.41 -29.31 9.41
C GLU A 5 12.64 -28.23 8.63
N VAL A 6 11.50 -27.79 9.19
CA VAL A 6 10.65 -26.75 8.60
C VAL A 6 11.34 -25.41 8.81
N GLN A 7 12.07 -24.97 7.79
CA GLN A 7 12.71 -23.67 7.78
C GLN A 7 11.64 -22.58 7.55
N ASP A 8 11.50 -21.71 8.55
CA ASP A 8 10.59 -20.56 8.68
C ASP A 8 10.38 -19.77 7.36
N GLN A 9 9.37 -20.15 6.58
CA GLN A 9 8.90 -19.41 5.41
C GLN A 9 7.83 -18.40 5.83
N ARG A 10 8.26 -17.20 6.24
CA ARG A 10 7.36 -16.07 6.51
C ARG A 10 6.75 -15.56 5.21
N GLY A 11 5.52 -15.97 4.91
CA GLY A 11 4.74 -15.44 3.78
C GLY A 11 4.28 -14.01 4.06
N LEU A 12 4.89 -13.03 3.39
CA LEU A 12 4.55 -11.62 3.50
C LEU A 12 3.81 -11.17 2.24
N VAL A 13 2.57 -10.69 2.39
CA VAL A 13 1.78 -10.14 1.28
C VAL A 13 1.56 -8.65 1.52
N VAL A 14 2.10 -7.81 0.62
CA VAL A 14 1.98 -6.35 0.70
C VAL A 14 0.90 -5.87 -0.27
N PHE A 15 -0.11 -5.19 0.25
CA PHE A 15 -1.07 -4.45 -0.57
C PHE A 15 -0.73 -2.97 -0.49
N SER A 16 -0.43 -2.37 -1.64
CA SER A 16 -0.15 -0.94 -1.77
C SER A 16 -1.31 -0.26 -2.49
N TRP A 17 -1.79 0.85 -1.93
CA TRP A 17 -2.81 1.70 -2.56
C TRP A 17 -2.20 2.72 -3.52
N LYS A 18 -0.86 2.81 -3.57
CA LYS A 18 -0.14 3.67 -4.51
C LYS A 18 -0.19 3.04 -5.91
N MET A 19 -0.85 3.72 -6.85
CA MET A 19 -0.76 3.37 -8.28
C MET A 19 0.71 3.32 -8.67
N ARG A 20 1.09 2.22 -9.32
CA ARG A 20 2.47 1.89 -9.72
C ARG A 20 3.05 3.08 -10.50
N SER A 21 3.99 3.83 -9.91
CA SER A 21 4.91 4.66 -10.68
C SER A 21 5.90 3.73 -11.36
N SER A 22 6.10 3.90 -12.66
CA SER A 22 7.11 3.21 -13.46
C SER A 22 8.51 3.65 -13.06
N ALA A 23 9.02 3.22 -11.92
CA ALA A 23 10.43 3.38 -11.55
C ALA A 23 10.75 2.50 -10.34
N LEU A 24 11.22 1.28 -10.62
CA LEU A 24 12.19 0.48 -9.84
C LEU A 24 12.02 -0.99 -10.25
N SER A 25 12.59 -1.32 -11.41
CA SER A 25 13.09 -2.68 -11.65
C SER A 25 14.41 -2.76 -10.90
N PHE A 26 14.52 -3.63 -9.90
CA PHE A 26 15.79 -3.94 -9.26
C PHE A 26 16.20 -5.35 -9.67
N GLN A 27 16.96 -5.44 -10.76
CA GLN A 27 17.86 -6.57 -11.01
C GLN A 27 19.16 -6.27 -10.26
N GLY A 28 19.40 -6.98 -9.16
CA GLY A 28 20.65 -6.87 -8.40
C GLY A 28 20.90 -8.15 -7.62
N GLN A 29 21.95 -8.89 -8.00
CA GLN A 29 22.47 -10.04 -7.28
C GLN A 29 22.98 -9.64 -5.89
N LEU A 30 22.57 -10.38 -4.86
CA LEU A 30 22.98 -10.22 -3.47
C LEU A 30 24.39 -10.79 -3.26
N GLY A 31 25.39 -9.90 -3.13
CA GLY A 31 26.71 -10.17 -2.56
C GLY A 31 26.76 -9.78 -1.06
N PRO A 32 27.83 -10.17 -0.33
CA PRO A 32 27.85 -10.14 1.13
C PRO A 32 27.89 -8.71 1.70
N LEU A 33 27.08 -8.52 2.73
CA LEU A 33 26.79 -7.26 3.41
C LEU A 33 28.03 -6.69 4.10
N ASN A 34 28.41 -5.45 3.75
CA ASN A 34 29.44 -4.70 4.45
C ASN A 34 28.91 -3.29 4.79
N LEU A 35 29.49 -2.68 5.81
CA LEU A 35 29.12 -1.47 6.58
C LEU A 35 28.45 -0.30 5.82
N HIS A 36 28.63 -0.23 4.51
CA HIS A 36 27.93 0.67 3.58
C HIS A 36 26.40 0.57 3.66
N LEU A 37 25.83 -0.62 3.89
CA LEU A 37 24.37 -0.75 3.99
C LEU A 37 23.82 -0.05 5.24
N HIS A 38 24.57 -0.06 6.36
CA HIS A 38 24.17 0.65 7.57
C HIS A 38 24.18 2.16 7.37
N LEU A 39 25.20 2.69 6.70
CA LEU A 39 25.29 4.12 6.39
C LEU A 39 24.18 4.55 5.42
N PHE A 40 23.88 3.71 4.41
CA PHE A 40 22.81 3.96 3.45
C PHE A 40 21.42 3.88 4.11
N LEU A 41 21.21 2.96 5.06
CA LEU A 41 20.00 2.87 5.86
C LEU A 41 19.84 4.09 6.79
N LEU A 42 20.94 4.55 7.41
CA LEU A 42 20.96 5.75 8.24
C LEU A 42 20.65 7.01 7.42
N LEU A 43 21.23 7.15 6.23
CA LEU A 43 20.94 8.26 5.31
C LEU A 43 19.50 8.24 4.78
N LEU A 44 18.92 7.05 4.56
CA LEU A 44 17.50 6.88 4.24
C LEU A 44 16.58 7.26 5.41
N LEU A 45 17.01 7.03 6.65
CA LEU A 45 16.28 7.43 7.86
C LEU A 45 16.40 8.94 8.12
N LEU A 46 17.55 9.55 7.80
CA LEU A 46 17.80 11.00 7.97
C LEU A 46 17.12 11.84 6.88
N SER A 47 16.95 11.30 5.66
CA SER A 47 16.20 11.95 4.57
C SER A 47 14.70 11.68 4.61
N ALA A 48 14.23 10.82 5.53
CA ALA A 48 12.82 10.70 5.84
C ALA A 48 12.35 12.00 6.48
N SER A 49 11.72 12.86 5.67
CA SER A 49 10.92 13.99 6.13
C SER A 49 10.06 13.57 7.33
N PRO A 50 9.77 14.47 8.30
CA PRO A 50 9.12 14.11 9.56
C PRO A 50 7.92 13.20 9.28
N MET A 51 8.11 11.92 9.59
CA MET A 51 7.11 10.88 9.38
C MET A 51 5.90 11.28 10.23
N ASP A 52 4.76 11.51 9.60
CA ASP A 52 3.48 11.56 10.32
C ASP A 52 3.38 10.21 11.08
N PRO A 53 3.32 10.22 12.42
CA PRO A 53 3.27 8.99 13.22
C PRO A 53 2.07 8.08 12.89
N ARG A 54 1.16 8.54 12.02
CA ARG A 54 0.05 7.78 11.43
C ARG A 54 0.42 6.95 10.18
N MET A 55 1.68 6.99 9.73
CA MET A 55 2.20 6.22 8.58
C MET A 55 2.84 4.86 8.96
N LEU A 56 2.54 4.32 10.15
CA LEU A 56 2.84 2.91 10.39
C LEU A 56 1.99 2.08 9.43
N LYS A 57 2.65 1.29 8.58
CA LYS A 57 2.00 0.15 7.91
C LYS A 57 1.40 -0.70 9.03
N PRO A 58 0.07 -0.81 9.14
CA PRO A 58 -0.50 -1.84 9.99
C PRO A 58 -0.19 -3.12 9.27
N SER A 59 0.92 -3.70 9.71
CA SER A 59 1.16 -5.10 9.59
C SER A 59 0.01 -5.74 10.40
N LEU A 60 -0.78 -6.63 9.78
CA LEU A 60 -1.96 -7.26 10.37
C LEU A 60 -1.92 -8.77 10.13
N SER A 61 -2.24 -9.55 11.17
CA SER A 61 -2.58 -10.96 11.03
C SER A 61 -3.95 -11.02 10.36
N PRO A 62 -4.19 -11.78 9.28
CA PRO A 62 -5.53 -11.98 8.73
C PRO A 62 -6.40 -12.94 9.56
N MET A 63 -5.91 -13.36 10.74
CA MET A 63 -6.60 -14.24 11.68
C MET A 63 -6.50 -13.68 13.11
N LEU A 64 -7.63 -13.69 13.82
CA LEU A 64 -7.70 -13.46 15.27
C LEU A 64 -7.89 -14.82 15.93
N GLN A 65 -7.04 -15.20 16.88
CA GLN A 65 -7.30 -16.38 17.71
C GLN A 65 -7.55 -17.69 16.91
N ASN A 66 -6.78 -17.94 15.84
CA ASN A 66 -6.98 -19.07 14.90
C ASN A 66 -8.31 -19.10 14.14
N ARG A 67 -9.03 -17.97 14.07
CA ARG A 67 -10.24 -17.82 13.26
C ARG A 67 -10.04 -16.82 12.13
N PRO A 68 -10.53 -17.10 10.90
CA PRO A 68 -10.46 -16.13 9.82
C PRO A 68 -11.33 -14.92 10.15
N PHE A 69 -10.81 -13.72 9.91
CA PHE A 69 -11.55 -12.48 10.12
C PHE A 69 -12.92 -12.52 9.43
N LEU A 70 -13.93 -12.01 10.14
CA LEU A 70 -15.23 -11.69 9.57
C LEU A 70 -15.13 -10.41 8.73
N VAL A 71 -16.17 -10.09 7.98
CA VAL A 71 -16.21 -8.85 7.19
C VAL A 71 -16.04 -7.63 8.10
N VAL A 72 -16.70 -7.62 9.25
CA VAL A 72 -16.57 -6.57 10.27
C VAL A 72 -15.13 -6.39 10.79
N ASP A 73 -14.36 -7.47 10.92
CA ASP A 73 -12.97 -7.38 11.34
C ASP A 73 -12.11 -6.77 10.23
N LEU A 74 -12.40 -7.10 8.96
CA LEU A 74 -11.73 -6.52 7.79
C LEU A 74 -12.05 -5.03 7.63
N GLU A 75 -13.26 -4.61 7.97
CA GLU A 75 -13.69 -3.20 8.02
C GLU A 75 -12.90 -2.43 9.07
N HIS A 76 -12.88 -2.91 10.31
CA HIS A 76 -12.19 -2.24 11.41
C HIS A 76 -10.64 -2.33 11.34
N THR A 77 -10.08 -3.14 10.44
CA THR A 77 -8.63 -3.27 10.25
C THR A 77 -8.19 -2.64 8.91
N ILE A 78 -8.29 -3.40 7.81
CA ILE A 78 -7.86 -2.99 6.47
C ILE A 78 -8.69 -1.80 5.98
N GLY A 79 -10.01 -1.83 6.22
CA GLY A 79 -10.91 -0.74 5.86
C GLY A 79 -10.53 0.55 6.58
N GLN A 80 -10.28 0.46 7.89
CA GLN A 80 -9.88 1.60 8.72
C GLN A 80 -8.53 2.18 8.27
N ALA A 81 -7.56 1.32 7.97
CA ALA A 81 -6.27 1.74 7.44
C ALA A 81 -6.42 2.51 6.12
N ALA A 82 -7.22 1.99 5.19
CA ALA A 82 -7.49 2.65 3.92
C ALA A 82 -8.26 3.97 4.10
N ALA A 83 -9.28 3.99 4.95
CA ALA A 83 -10.06 5.20 5.24
C ALA A 83 -9.20 6.31 5.86
N MET A 84 -8.21 5.96 6.68
CA MET A 84 -7.25 6.92 7.25
C MET A 84 -6.18 7.39 6.25
N GLY A 85 -6.18 6.85 5.03
CA GLY A 85 -5.20 7.20 4.01
C GLY A 85 -3.82 6.60 4.27
N ALA A 86 -3.73 5.39 4.82
CA ALA A 86 -2.48 4.62 4.82
C ALA A 86 -2.00 4.40 3.38
N GLN A 87 -0.72 4.08 3.17
CA GLN A 87 -0.15 3.74 1.85
C GLN A 87 -0.35 2.28 1.48
N GLY A 88 -0.56 1.43 2.47
CA GLY A 88 -0.73 0.00 2.29
C GLY A 88 -1.02 -0.70 3.60
N VAL A 89 -1.31 -1.99 3.49
CA VAL A 89 -1.33 -2.93 4.61
C VAL A 89 -0.42 -4.10 4.27
N VAL A 90 0.20 -4.69 5.28
CA VAL A 90 1.00 -5.90 5.12
C VAL A 90 0.26 -7.02 5.84
N LEU A 91 -0.16 -8.03 5.10
CA LEU A 91 -0.72 -9.23 5.69
C LEU A 91 0.41 -10.21 5.94
N TRP A 92 0.59 -10.61 7.20
CA TRP A 92 1.50 -11.68 7.59
C TRP A 92 0.69 -12.89 8.04
N GLY A 93 1.20 -14.10 7.84
CA GLY A 93 0.57 -15.31 8.36
C GLY A 93 1.56 -16.25 9.04
N GLU A 94 1.05 -17.08 9.93
CA GLU A 94 1.83 -18.16 10.55
C GLU A 94 1.95 -19.33 9.56
N ALA A 95 3.07 -20.04 9.63
CA ALA A 95 3.31 -21.23 8.81
C ALA A 95 2.23 -22.32 9.03
N ASP A 96 1.59 -22.32 10.21
CA ASP A 96 0.53 -23.24 10.57
C ASP A 96 -0.69 -23.18 9.63
N TYR A 97 -0.91 -22.06 8.92
CA TYR A 97 -1.99 -21.91 7.94
C TYR A 97 -1.83 -22.83 6.71
N ALA A 98 -0.61 -23.31 6.46
CA ALA A 98 -0.28 -24.24 5.37
C ALA A 98 0.16 -25.62 5.88
N ARG A 99 0.06 -25.89 7.20
CA ARG A 99 0.62 -27.10 7.82
C ARG A 99 0.02 -28.41 7.33
N ASN A 100 -1.27 -28.43 6.99
CA ASN A 100 -1.94 -29.62 6.46
C ASN A 100 -2.99 -29.25 5.42
N GLN A 101 -3.40 -30.24 4.62
CA GLN A 101 -4.35 -30.06 3.51
C GLN A 101 -5.66 -29.41 3.97
N SER A 102 -6.21 -29.81 5.12
CA SER A 102 -7.46 -29.25 5.65
C SER A 102 -7.33 -27.75 5.93
N THR A 103 -6.25 -27.33 6.59
CA THR A 103 -6.01 -25.94 6.96
C THR A 103 -5.72 -25.09 5.73
N CYS A 104 -4.93 -25.61 4.80
CA CYS A 104 -4.66 -24.96 3.52
C CYS A 104 -5.94 -24.75 2.69
N LEU A 105 -6.83 -25.74 2.62
CA LEU A 105 -8.12 -25.62 1.91
C LEU A 105 -9.05 -24.60 2.58
N LYS A 106 -9.11 -24.57 3.91
CA LYS A 106 -9.85 -23.54 4.66
C LYS A 106 -9.32 -22.14 4.38
N MET A 107 -7.99 -21.98 4.38
CA MET A 107 -7.34 -20.70 4.08
C MET A 107 -7.60 -20.28 2.62
N ARG A 108 -7.46 -21.20 1.66
CA ARG A 108 -7.80 -20.95 0.25
C ARG A 108 -9.25 -20.49 0.12
N HIS A 109 -10.20 -21.15 0.78
CA HIS A 109 -11.60 -20.74 0.76
C HIS A 109 -11.78 -19.32 1.32
N TYR A 110 -11.14 -19.01 2.45
CA TYR A 110 -11.20 -17.68 3.05
C TYR A 110 -10.63 -16.59 2.13
N LEU A 111 -9.50 -16.85 1.47
CA LEU A 111 -8.88 -15.94 0.51
C LEU A 111 -9.81 -15.64 -0.67
N LEU A 112 -10.49 -16.66 -1.20
CA LEU A 112 -11.33 -16.49 -2.40
C LEU A 112 -12.71 -15.93 -2.11
N SER A 113 -13.30 -16.30 -0.96
CA SER A 113 -14.69 -15.94 -0.63
C SER A 113 -14.82 -14.64 0.17
N ARG A 114 -13.77 -14.23 0.91
CA ARG A 114 -13.83 -13.09 1.82
C ARG A 114 -12.70 -12.10 1.61
N LEU A 115 -11.47 -12.51 1.90
CA LEU A 115 -10.35 -11.57 1.97
C LEU A 115 -10.04 -10.95 0.60
N GLY A 116 -9.95 -11.78 -0.45
CA GLY A 116 -9.69 -11.34 -1.82
C GLY A 116 -10.73 -10.34 -2.32
N PRO A 117 -12.04 -10.68 -2.33
CA PRO A 117 -13.08 -9.74 -2.71
C PRO A 117 -13.07 -8.44 -1.90
N TYR A 118 -12.83 -8.51 -0.59
CA TYR A 118 -12.76 -7.32 0.27
C TYR A 118 -11.54 -6.43 -0.04
N VAL A 119 -10.37 -7.02 -0.26
CA VAL A 119 -9.17 -6.27 -0.67
C VAL A 119 -9.39 -5.62 -2.03
N LEU A 120 -9.98 -6.33 -2.99
CA LEU A 120 -10.34 -5.77 -4.30
C LEU A 120 -11.32 -4.60 -4.18
N ASN A 121 -12.31 -4.72 -3.30
CA ASN A 121 -13.26 -3.68 -2.98
C ASN A 121 -12.52 -2.40 -2.49
N VAL A 122 -11.78 -2.50 -1.39
CA VAL A 122 -11.10 -1.35 -0.78
C VAL A 122 -10.04 -0.75 -1.70
N THR A 123 -9.24 -1.58 -2.37
CA THR A 123 -8.16 -1.11 -3.26
C THR A 123 -8.71 -0.31 -4.44
N THR A 124 -9.80 -0.80 -5.03
CA THR A 124 -10.42 -0.14 -6.18
C THR A 124 -11.14 1.12 -5.76
N ALA A 125 -11.84 1.11 -4.63
CA ALA A 125 -12.48 2.31 -4.07
C ALA A 125 -11.45 3.41 -3.78
N ALA A 126 -10.32 3.08 -3.17
CA ALA A 126 -9.23 4.01 -2.92
C ALA A 126 -8.63 4.58 -4.22
N ALA A 127 -8.41 3.74 -5.24
CA ALA A 127 -7.91 4.17 -6.54
C ALA A 127 -8.90 5.10 -7.28
N LEU A 128 -10.19 4.77 -7.25
CA LEU A 128 -11.25 5.61 -7.82
C LEU A 128 -11.37 6.95 -7.08
N CYS A 129 -11.24 6.95 -5.75
CA CYS A 129 -11.23 8.17 -4.96
C CYS A 129 -10.01 9.04 -5.31
N SER A 130 -8.81 8.45 -5.35
CA SER A 130 -7.59 9.14 -5.77
C SER A 130 -7.75 9.81 -7.13
N ARG A 131 -8.26 9.08 -8.13
CA ARG A 131 -8.47 9.61 -9.48
C ARG A 131 -9.55 10.69 -9.55
N SER A 132 -10.67 10.48 -8.88
CA SER A 132 -11.84 11.36 -8.98
C SER A 132 -11.74 12.61 -8.10
N GLN A 133 -11.18 12.50 -6.89
CA GLN A 133 -11.10 13.60 -5.93
C GLN A 133 -9.73 14.27 -5.93
N CYS A 134 -8.66 13.51 -6.08
CA CYS A 134 -7.28 13.97 -5.91
C CYS A 134 -6.47 14.00 -7.22
N ASN A 135 -7.15 14.06 -8.37
CA ASN A 135 -6.56 14.07 -9.72
C ASN A 135 -5.56 12.92 -10.00
N GLY A 136 -5.60 11.84 -9.22
CA GLY A 136 -4.61 10.75 -9.28
C GLY A 136 -3.26 11.08 -8.65
N HIS A 137 -3.11 12.26 -8.05
CA HIS A 137 -1.87 12.79 -7.49
C HIS A 137 -1.87 12.85 -5.95
N GLY A 138 -2.85 12.21 -5.33
CA GLY A 138 -2.93 12.06 -3.89
C GLY A 138 -3.74 10.84 -3.49
N ARG A 139 -3.71 10.53 -2.20
CA ARG A 139 -4.55 9.51 -1.59
C ARG A 139 -5.68 10.16 -0.82
N CYS A 140 -6.85 9.53 -0.84
CA CYS A 140 -7.97 9.96 -0.02
C CYS A 140 -7.73 9.55 1.44
N ARG A 141 -8.06 10.45 2.37
CA ARG A 141 -8.21 10.16 3.79
C ARG A 141 -9.54 10.73 4.27
N ARG A 142 -10.14 10.06 5.24
CA ARG A 142 -11.43 10.42 5.83
C ARG A 142 -11.33 11.85 6.37
N ARG A 143 -12.35 12.66 6.07
CA ARG A 143 -12.42 14.06 6.48
C ARG A 143 -12.52 14.17 7.99
N ILE A 144 -13.46 13.44 8.59
CA ILE A 144 -13.67 13.39 10.04
C ILE A 144 -13.07 12.07 10.56
N PRO A 145 -11.95 12.09 11.31
CA PRO A 145 -11.24 10.87 11.70
C PRO A 145 -12.09 9.79 12.36
N ASP A 146 -13.11 10.18 13.13
CA ASP A 146 -13.97 9.27 13.91
C ASP A 146 -15.32 8.97 13.23
N SER A 147 -15.55 9.43 11.99
CA SER A 147 -16.79 9.08 11.29
C SER A 147 -16.78 7.60 10.86
N PRO A 148 -17.94 6.94 10.78
CA PRO A 148 -18.03 5.52 10.39
C PRO A 148 -17.84 5.29 8.88
N THR A 149 -17.23 6.23 8.16
CA THR A 149 -17.12 6.18 6.69
C THR A 149 -15.90 5.38 6.24
N TYR A 150 -16.12 4.44 5.33
CA TYR A 150 -15.08 3.59 4.73
C TYR A 150 -14.98 3.80 3.21
N LEU A 151 -13.82 3.46 2.64
CA LEU A 151 -13.61 3.42 1.19
C LEU A 151 -14.02 2.05 0.64
N HIS A 152 -15.31 1.91 0.31
CA HIS A 152 -15.86 0.72 -0.35
C HIS A 152 -16.58 1.08 -1.66
N LEU A 153 -16.58 0.13 -2.58
CA LEU A 153 -17.39 0.11 -3.78
C LEU A 153 -18.83 -0.21 -3.41
N GLU A 154 -19.76 0.46 -4.08
CA GLU A 154 -21.19 0.18 -3.95
C GLU A 154 -21.56 -1.10 -4.72
N PRO A 155 -22.21 -2.09 -4.07
CA PRO A 155 -22.59 -3.34 -4.70
C PRO A 155 -23.56 -3.18 -5.89
N SER A 156 -24.36 -2.11 -5.91
CA SER A 156 -25.32 -1.85 -7.00
C SER A 156 -24.64 -1.37 -8.30
N THR A 157 -23.41 -0.84 -8.23
CA THR A 157 -22.70 -0.30 -9.41
C THR A 157 -21.43 -1.06 -9.74
N PHE A 158 -20.93 -1.90 -8.83
CA PHE A 158 -19.73 -2.69 -9.01
C PHE A 158 -19.97 -4.17 -8.71
N GLN A 159 -19.42 -5.02 -9.57
CA GLN A 159 -19.40 -6.47 -9.42
C GLN A 159 -17.95 -6.93 -9.33
N ILE A 160 -17.64 -7.68 -8.28
CA ILE A 160 -16.31 -8.24 -8.03
C ILE A 160 -16.39 -9.74 -8.24
N HIS A 161 -15.60 -10.27 -9.16
CA HIS A 161 -15.51 -11.70 -9.42
C HIS A 161 -14.10 -12.19 -9.09
N VAL A 162 -14.03 -13.21 -8.24
CA VAL A 162 -12.80 -13.93 -7.93
C VAL A 162 -13.05 -15.39 -8.24
N ALA A 163 -12.38 -15.91 -9.26
CA ALA A 163 -12.52 -17.27 -9.74
C ALA A 163 -11.17 -17.97 -9.83
N ILE A 164 -11.18 -19.30 -9.76
CA ILE A 164 -10.01 -20.11 -10.11
C ILE A 164 -10.24 -20.65 -11.52
N ALA A 165 -9.36 -20.28 -12.44
CA ALA A 165 -9.34 -20.81 -13.79
C ALA A 165 -7.96 -21.44 -14.06
N ALA A 166 -7.93 -22.71 -14.45
CA ALA A 166 -6.70 -23.42 -14.85
C ALA A 166 -5.50 -23.26 -13.90
N ASN A 167 -5.69 -23.51 -12.59
CA ASN A 167 -4.67 -23.31 -11.53
C ASN A 167 -4.21 -21.86 -11.29
N HIS A 168 -4.82 -20.88 -11.94
CA HIS A 168 -4.59 -19.46 -11.67
C HIS A 168 -5.80 -18.83 -10.98
N THR A 169 -5.55 -17.87 -10.10
CA THR A 169 -6.61 -17.04 -9.52
C THR A 169 -6.84 -15.85 -10.44
N GLN A 170 -8.04 -15.75 -10.98
CA GLN A 170 -8.49 -14.62 -11.79
C GLN A 170 -9.38 -13.72 -10.95
N ALA A 171 -9.00 -12.44 -10.86
CA ALA A 171 -9.81 -11.40 -10.24
C ALA A 171 -10.25 -10.40 -11.32
N SER A 172 -11.53 -10.10 -11.39
CA SER A 172 -12.07 -9.06 -12.27
C SER A 172 -13.07 -8.18 -11.51
N ILE A 173 -13.09 -6.91 -11.87
CA ILE A 173 -14.02 -5.93 -11.32
C ILE A 173 -14.68 -5.23 -12.50
N GLN A 174 -16.00 -5.19 -12.49
CA GLN A 174 -16.81 -4.50 -13.49
C GLN A 174 -17.65 -3.45 -12.80
N GLY A 175 -17.75 -2.26 -13.38
CA GLY A 175 -18.55 -1.18 -12.82
C GLY A 175 -17.97 0.19 -13.09
N ARG A 176 -18.73 1.22 -12.70
CA ARG A 176 -18.33 2.62 -12.84
C ARG A 176 -18.84 3.47 -11.70
N LEU A 177 -18.05 4.47 -11.33
CA LEU A 177 -18.44 5.43 -10.30
C LEU A 177 -19.54 6.35 -10.84
N SER A 178 -20.72 6.31 -10.23
CA SER A 178 -21.83 7.21 -10.54
C SER A 178 -21.55 8.65 -10.04
N PRO A 179 -22.26 9.66 -10.57
CA PRO A 179 -22.14 11.03 -10.10
C PRO A 179 -22.42 11.17 -8.59
N ARG A 180 -23.46 10.50 -8.07
CA ARG A 180 -23.82 10.53 -6.65
C ARG A 180 -22.72 9.97 -5.75
N GLN A 181 -22.10 8.86 -6.17
CA GLN A 181 -20.97 8.28 -5.43
C GLN A 181 -19.74 9.19 -5.47
N ARG A 182 -19.49 9.84 -6.61
CA ARG A 182 -18.40 10.82 -6.73
C ARG A 182 -18.61 12.01 -5.81
N GLU A 183 -19.83 12.50 -5.67
CA GLU A 183 -20.17 13.56 -4.72
C GLU A 183 -20.00 13.10 -3.27
N ALA A 184 -20.45 11.89 -2.93
CA ALA A 184 -20.26 11.32 -1.59
C ALA A 184 -18.78 11.24 -1.21
N LEU A 185 -17.92 10.77 -2.12
CA LEU A 185 -16.47 10.76 -1.91
C LEU A 185 -15.91 12.16 -1.64
N GLY A 186 -16.37 13.19 -2.36
CA GLY A 186 -15.92 14.57 -2.13
C GLY A 186 -16.39 15.17 -0.80
N ARG A 187 -17.55 14.74 -0.30
CA ARG A 187 -18.06 15.14 1.02
C ARG A 187 -17.27 14.47 2.15
N ASP A 188 -17.04 13.17 2.03
CA ASP A 188 -16.57 12.37 3.16
C ASP A 188 -15.03 12.25 3.25
N PHE A 189 -14.33 12.52 2.15
CA PHE A 189 -12.87 12.38 2.06
C PHE A 189 -12.18 13.67 1.63
N ILE A 190 -10.94 13.84 2.09
CA ILE A 190 -10.01 14.90 1.69
C ILE A 190 -8.74 14.29 1.10
N CYS A 191 -8.00 15.07 0.33
CA CYS A 191 -6.78 14.61 -0.30
C CYS A 191 -5.55 14.82 0.57
N HIS A 192 -4.69 13.80 0.62
CA HIS A 192 -3.31 13.92 1.02
C HIS A 192 -2.44 13.73 -0.22
N CYS A 193 -1.84 14.81 -0.70
CA CYS A 193 -1.10 14.81 -1.96
C CYS A 193 0.21 14.03 -1.86
N TYR A 194 0.62 13.44 -2.97
CA TYR A 194 1.95 12.86 -3.10
C TYR A 194 3.00 13.97 -3.19
N GLN A 195 4.25 13.61 -2.93
CA GLN A 195 5.37 14.53 -3.06
C GLN A 195 5.39 15.17 -4.46
N GLY A 196 5.58 16.49 -4.51
CA GLY A 196 5.54 17.27 -5.74
C GLY A 196 4.14 17.75 -6.16
N TRP A 197 3.10 17.48 -5.37
CA TRP A 197 1.73 17.94 -5.64
C TRP A 197 1.13 18.69 -4.46
N GLN A 198 0.27 19.66 -4.75
CA GLN A 198 -0.39 20.51 -3.75
C GLN A 198 -1.80 20.95 -4.19
N GLY A 199 -2.48 21.66 -3.29
CA GLY A 199 -3.87 22.09 -3.44
C GLY A 199 -4.86 21.07 -2.87
N ASP A 200 -6.09 21.51 -2.61
CA ASP A 200 -7.13 20.70 -1.96
C ASP A 200 -7.46 19.39 -2.70
N ARG A 201 -7.19 19.35 -4.01
CA ARG A 201 -7.41 18.19 -4.89
C ARG A 201 -6.13 17.72 -5.57
N CYS A 202 -4.96 18.13 -5.11
CA CYS A 202 -3.67 17.76 -5.68
C CYS A 202 -3.56 18.11 -7.18
N GLN A 203 -4.14 19.24 -7.59
CA GLN A 203 -4.19 19.67 -8.98
C GLN A 203 -2.94 20.46 -9.42
N GLU A 204 -2.17 20.98 -8.46
CA GLU A 204 -1.00 21.82 -8.73
C GLU A 204 0.30 21.06 -8.48
N ARG A 205 1.30 21.30 -9.34
CA ARG A 205 2.65 20.78 -9.15
C ARG A 205 3.44 21.73 -8.26
N ASN A 206 4.01 21.21 -7.18
CA ASN A 206 4.78 21.99 -6.22
C ASN A 206 6.21 22.21 -6.74
N GLN A 207 6.48 23.40 -7.29
CA GLN A 207 7.78 23.77 -7.87
C GLN A 207 8.88 24.00 -6.83
N ALA A 208 8.54 24.11 -5.53
CA ALA A 208 9.53 24.34 -4.47
C ALA A 208 10.47 23.14 -4.23
N GLY A 209 10.03 21.91 -4.56
CA GLY A 209 10.85 20.70 -4.42
C GLY A 209 11.88 20.50 -5.55
N GLU A 210 11.59 21.00 -6.76
CA GLU A 210 12.51 20.93 -7.90
C GLU A 210 13.68 21.91 -7.72
N ALA A 211 13.45 23.08 -7.13
CA ALA A 211 14.51 24.05 -6.80
C ALA A 211 15.51 23.53 -5.75
N LEU A 212 15.03 22.85 -4.70
CA LEU A 212 15.89 22.28 -3.65
C LEU A 212 16.75 21.12 -4.19
N ALA A 213 16.20 20.24 -5.02
CA ALA A 213 16.97 19.15 -5.63
C ALA A 213 18.04 19.66 -6.60
N LEU A 214 17.72 20.65 -7.44
CA LEU A 214 18.69 21.30 -8.32
C LEU A 214 19.77 22.04 -7.52
N SER A 215 19.42 22.72 -6.43
CA SER A 215 20.38 23.41 -5.58
C SER A 215 21.34 22.45 -4.86
N LEU A 216 20.85 21.29 -4.39
CA LEU A 216 21.68 20.24 -3.79
C LEU A 216 22.61 19.58 -4.81
N LEU A 217 22.14 19.36 -6.05
CA LEU A 217 22.97 18.87 -7.15
C LEU A 217 24.07 19.88 -7.53
N LEU A 218 23.74 21.17 -7.59
CA LEU A 218 24.72 22.24 -7.85
C LEU A 218 25.76 22.33 -6.73
N LEU A 219 25.35 22.27 -5.47
CA LEU A 219 26.27 22.24 -4.33
C LEU A 219 27.16 20.98 -4.37
N ALA A 220 26.62 19.81 -4.69
CA ALA A 220 27.41 18.57 -4.82
C ALA A 220 28.46 18.66 -5.93
N VAL A 221 28.14 19.31 -7.06
CA VAL A 221 29.10 19.57 -8.15
C VAL A 221 30.17 20.58 -7.70
N SER A 222 29.80 21.61 -6.93
CA SER A 222 30.75 22.58 -6.39
C SER A 222 31.71 21.99 -5.35
N PHE A 223 31.26 21.06 -4.50
CA PHE A 223 32.11 20.41 -3.50
C PHE A 223 32.91 19.22 -4.05
N GLY A 224 32.45 18.55 -5.12
CA GLY A 224 33.18 17.47 -5.79
C GLY A 224 34.40 17.94 -6.59
N GLY A 225 34.46 19.21 -7.00
CA GLY A 225 35.57 19.78 -7.78
C GLY A 225 36.81 20.21 -6.97
N LEU A 226 36.72 20.26 -5.64
CA LEU A 226 37.80 20.77 -4.78
C LEU A 226 38.80 19.69 -4.30
N TRP A 227 38.55 18.41 -4.58
CA TRP A 227 39.44 17.29 -4.19
C TRP A 227 40.28 16.73 -5.36
N ALA A 228 40.24 17.36 -6.53
CA ALA A 228 40.96 16.89 -7.72
C ALA A 228 42.35 17.53 -7.93
N TRP A 229 42.79 18.43 -7.03
CA TRP A 229 44.11 19.05 -7.06
C TRP A 229 44.80 18.92 -5.70
N THR A 230 45.12 17.71 -5.25
CA THR A 230 46.00 17.48 -4.07
C THR A 230 46.63 16.08 -4.04
N LEU A 231 47.00 15.53 -5.19
CA LEU A 231 47.91 14.38 -5.29
C LEU A 231 48.87 14.56 -6.46
#